data_AF-A0A1F6YJI7-F1
#
_entry.id   AF-A0A1F6YJI7-F1
#
_cell.length_a   1.000
_cell.length_b   1.000
_cell.length_c   1.000
_cell.angle_alpha   90.00
_cell.angle_beta   90.00
_cell.angle_gamma   90.00
#
_symmetry.space_group_name_H-M   'P 1'
#
loop_
_entity.id
_entity.type
_entity.pdbx_description
1 polymer ?
#
loop_
_entity_poly.entity_id
_entity_poly.type
_entity_poly.pdbx_seq_one_letter_code
_entity_poly.pdbx_strand_id
1 'polypeptide(L)' 'STKEVLKSVLNSNTQTIIGGGDLVSVFSSLDPRTYKLEPNVFVSTGGGATLDFLANGTLPGIKALG' A
#
# COMPACT_ATOMS: atom_id res chain seq x y z
N SER A 1 0.06 -12.22 -13.17
CA SER A 1 0.43 -10.80 -13.39
C SER A 1 0.30 -9.99 -12.09
N THR A 2 0.89 -8.79 -11.96
CA THR A 2 0.79 -7.93 -10.74
C THR A 2 -0.66 -7.73 -10.28
N LYS A 3 -1.61 -7.62 -11.22
CA LYS A 3 -3.04 -7.47 -10.94
C LYS A 3 -3.65 -8.71 -10.27
N GLU A 4 -3.22 -9.91 -10.63
CA GLU A 4 -3.70 -11.16 -10.01
C GLU A 4 -3.22 -11.30 -8.57
N VAL A 5 -1.96 -10.97 -8.30
CA VAL A 5 -1.41 -10.97 -6.93
C VAL A 5 -2.18 -9.97 -6.08
N LEU A 6 -2.39 -8.75 -6.60
CA LEU A 6 -3.15 -7.72 -5.92
C LEU A 6 -4.57 -8.19 -5.59
N LYS A 7 -5.27 -8.80 -6.56
CA LYS A 7 -6.61 -9.35 -6.36
C LYS A 7 -6.63 -10.46 -5.30
N SER A 8 -5.63 -11.34 -5.28
CA SER A 8 -5.53 -12.40 -4.27
C SER A 8 -5.31 -11.84 -2.87
N VAL A 9 -4.47 -10.81 -2.73
CA VAL A 9 -4.19 -10.15 -1.44
C VAL A 9 -5.43 -9.40 -0.94
N LEU A 10 -6.11 -8.65 -1.81
CA LEU A 10 -7.31 -7.87 -1.47
C LEU A 10 -8.51 -8.75 -1.09
N ASN A 11 -8.61 -9.96 -1.65
CA ASN A 11 -9.65 -10.92 -1.29
C ASN A 11 -9.35 -11.70 0.00
N SER A 12 -8.19 -11.46 0.63
CA SER A 12 -7.86 -12.10 1.90
C SER A 12 -8.46 -11.31 3.07
N ASN A 13 -8.90 -12.01 4.12
CA ASN A 13 -9.36 -11.39 5.37
C ASN A 13 -8.19 -10.96 6.28
N THR A 14 -7.03 -10.66 5.71
CA THR A 14 -5.81 -10.32 6.46
C THR A 14 -5.59 -8.82 6.50
N GLN A 15 -4.93 -8.33 7.55
CA GLN A 15 -4.48 -6.94 7.55
C GLN A 15 -3.44 -6.76 6.43
N THR A 16 -3.76 -5.88 5.50
CA THR A 16 -3.02 -5.72 4.25
C THR A 16 -2.44 -4.31 4.21
N ILE A 17 -1.13 -4.20 4.05
CA ILE A 17 -0.43 -2.94 3.81
C ILE A 17 0.22 -3.02 2.43
N ILE A 18 -0.11 -2.07 1.56
CA ILE A 18 0.40 -2.01 0.19
C ILE A 18 1.30 -0.79 0.05
N GLY A 19 2.56 -1.00 -0.30
CA GLY A 19 3.56 0.06 -0.49
C GLY A 19 4.20 0.01 -1.88
N GLY A 20 4.49 1.19 -2.43
CA GLY A 20 5.14 1.35 -3.74
C GLY A 20 4.30 2.22 -4.69
N GLY A 21 4.92 3.27 -5.24
CA GLY A 21 4.24 4.27 -6.08
C GLY A 21 3.56 3.65 -7.32
N ASP A 22 4.17 2.61 -7.90
CA ASP A 22 3.61 1.90 -9.05
C ASP A 22 2.27 1.22 -8.74
N LEU A 23 2.05 0.77 -7.50
CA LEU A 23 0.80 0.12 -7.12
C LEU A 23 -0.35 1.11 -6.96
N VAL A 24 -0.05 2.35 -6.57
CA VAL A 24 -1.05 3.44 -6.56
C VAL A 24 -1.57 3.70 -7.98
N SER A 25 -0.68 3.65 -8.98
CA SER A 25 -1.09 3.79 -10.39
C SER A 25 -2.02 2.65 -10.83
N VAL A 26 -1.74 1.42 -10.39
CA VAL A 26 -2.63 0.27 -10.62
C VAL A 26 -3.99 0.53 -9.99
N PHE A 27 -4.07 0.90 -8.71
CA PHE A 27 -5.34 1.20 -8.05
C PHE A 27 -6.12 2.34 -8.71
N SER A 28 -5.45 3.39 -9.17
CA SER A 28 -6.11 4.50 -9.88
C SER A 28 -6.74 4.08 -11.22
N SER A 29 -6.23 3.00 -11.83
CA SER A 29 -6.76 2.43 -13.07
C SER A 29 -7.85 1.37 -12.86
N LEU A 30 -8.13 0.99 -11.62
CA LEU A 30 -9.13 -0.02 -11.28
C LEU A 30 -10.49 0.64 -11.08
N ASP A 31 -11.55 0.04 -11.65
CA ASP A 31 -12.92 0.51 -11.43
C ASP A 31 -13.28 0.35 -9.93
N PRO A 32 -13.68 1.42 -9.23
CA PRO A 32 -14.08 1.37 -7.82
C PRO A 32 -15.24 0.40 -7.54
N ARG A 33 -16.07 0.11 -8.55
CA ARG A 33 -17.16 -0.88 -8.45
C ARG A 33 -16.65 -2.32 -8.45
N THR A 34 -15.42 -2.53 -8.90
CA THR A 34 -14.76 -3.84 -8.95
C THR A 34 -13.76 -4.03 -7.82
N TYR A 35 -13.20 -2.93 -7.29
CA TYR A 35 -12.21 -2.92 -6.22
C TYR A 35 -12.63 -1.96 -5.11
N LYS A 36 -13.34 -2.50 -4.12
CA LYS A 36 -13.63 -1.79 -2.87
C LYS A 36 -12.47 -2.04 -1.91
N LEU A 37 -11.83 -0.96 -1.47
CA LEU A 37 -10.84 -1.06 -0.40
C LEU A 37 -11.58 -1.31 0.91
N GLU A 38 -11.42 -2.51 1.43
CA GLU A 38 -11.98 -2.87 2.73
C GLU A 38 -11.17 -2.21 3.86
N PRO A 39 -11.75 -2.00 5.06
CA PRO A 39 -11.09 -1.31 6.17
C PRO A 39 -9.77 -1.93 6.63
N ASN A 40 -9.55 -3.22 6.34
CA ASN A 40 -8.32 -3.94 6.64
C ASN A 40 -7.17 -3.66 5.65
N VAL A 41 -7.39 -2.83 4.63
CA VAL A 41 -6.41 -2.49 3.59
C VAL A 41 -5.92 -1.07 3.76
N PHE A 42 -4.62 -0.90 3.93
CA PHE A 42 -3.94 0.40 3.93
C PHE A 42 -3.03 0.53 2.71
N VAL A 43 -3.15 1.64 1.98
CA VAL A 43 -2.33 1.93 0.80
C VAL A 43 -1.40 3.10 1.12
N SER A 44 -0.10 2.83 1.17
CA SER A 44 0.92 3.85 1.36
C SER A 44 1.29 4.51 0.03
N THR A 45 1.19 5.84 -0.01
CA THR A 45 1.68 6.66 -1.12
C THR A 45 3.17 6.99 -1.01
N GLY A 46 3.80 6.60 0.10
CA GLY A 46 5.18 6.93 0.43
C GLY A 46 6.23 6.11 -0.32
N GLY A 47 5.98 5.66 -1.56
CA GLY A 47 6.93 4.98 -2.45
C GLY A 47 8.11 4.26 -1.75
N GLY A 48 9.33 4.74 -1.99
CA GLY A 48 10.55 4.23 -1.33
C GLY A 48 10.61 4.50 0.17
N ALA A 49 10.05 5.62 0.64
CA ALA A 49 9.98 5.94 2.06
C ALA A 49 9.20 4.90 2.88
N THR A 50 8.27 4.15 2.26
CA THR A 50 7.57 3.03 2.89
C THR A 50 8.55 1.90 3.20
N LEU A 51 9.42 1.55 2.25
CA LEU A 51 10.44 0.53 2.44
C LEU A 51 11.47 0.98 3.47
N ASP A 52 11.92 2.24 3.39
CA ASP A 52 12.88 2.79 4.35
C ASP A 52 12.32 2.79 5.78
N PHE A 53 11.03 3.10 5.94
CA PHE A 53 10.36 3.01 7.24
C PHE A 53 10.29 1.58 7.74
N LEU A 54 9.93 0.61 6.90
CA LEU A 54 9.88 -0.81 7.28
C LEU A 54 11.27 -1.35 7.65
N ALA A 55 12.32 -0.91 6.96
CA ALA A 55 13.69 -1.34 7.21
C ALA A 55 14.29 -0.72 8.49
N ASN A 56 14.03 0.56 8.74
CA ASN A 56 14.70 1.32 9.80
C ASN A 56 13.81 1.64 11.01
N GLY A 57 12.51 1.35 10.93
CA GLY A 57 11.50 1.65 11.95
C GLY A 57 11.12 3.13 12.09
N THR A 58 11.73 4.03 11.32
CA THR A 58 11.46 5.48 11.35
C THR A 58 12.03 6.17 10.11
N LEU A 59 11.65 7.43 9.89
CA LEU A 59 12.18 8.29 8.83
C LEU A 59 12.76 9.60 9.42
N PRO A 60 13.66 10.30 8.71
CA PRO A 60 14.19 11.59 9.15
C PRO A 60 13.08 12.62 9.46
N GLY A 61 12.04 12.68 8.63
CA GLY A 61 10.89 13.55 8.86
C GLY A 61 10.12 13.22 10.13
N ILE A 62 9.99 11.93 10.48
CA ILE A 62 9.35 11.49 11.74
C ILE A 62 10.23 11.89 12.92
N LYS A 63 11.55 11.70 12.83
CA LYS A 63 12.50 12.10 13.89
C LYS A 63 12.49 13.60 14.14
N ALA A 64 12.37 14.40 13.09
CA ALA A 64 12.38 15.86 13.20
C ALA A 64 11.13 16.45 13.86
N LEU A 65 10.05 15.66 13.98
CA LEU A 65 8.84 16.02 14.73
C LEU A 65 8.93 15.64 16.22
N GLY A 66 10.03 14.99 16.63
CA GLY A 66 10.33 14.58 18.00
C GLY A 66 11.14 15.61 18.77
#